data_AF-A0A9E1F680-F1
#
_entry.id   AF-A0A9E1F680-F1
#
_cell.length_a   1.000
_cell.length_b   1.000
_cell.length_c   1.000
_cell.angle_alpha   90.00
_cell.angle_beta   90.00
_cell.angle_gamma   90.00
#
_symmetry.space_group_name_H-M   'P 1'
#
loop_
_entity.id
_entity.type
_entity.pdbx_description
1 polymer ?
#
loop_
_entity_poly.entity_id
_entity_poly.type
_entity_poly.pdbx_seq_one_letter_code
_entity_poly.pdbx_strand_id
1 'polypeptide(L)'
;MNFREVNKNDILKSWYDAMDEIYLCYMTEQDKFHNLKFDNFRENILKNLPKQNKEYAEKQLDLIYDDFMKYTEYMTEKYYRNGFVDGGQLIKGCCDSSRPF
;
A
#
# COMPACT_ATOMS: atom_id res chain seq x y z
N MET A 1 9.56 -5.26 -0.07
CA MET A 1 10.82 -5.29 -0.87
C MET A 1 11.37 -3.87 -0.97
N ASN A 2 12.68 -3.63 -0.86
CA ASN A 2 13.24 -2.27 -0.86
C ASN A 2 14.20 -2.01 -2.02
N PHE A 3 13.94 -0.95 -2.80
CA PHE A 3 14.76 -0.55 -3.95
C PHE A 3 15.86 0.46 -3.58
N ARG A 4 15.88 0.92 -2.32
CA ARG A 4 16.90 1.78 -1.72
C ARG A 4 17.21 1.28 -0.32
N GLU A 5 18.43 1.57 0.14
CA GLU A 5 18.82 1.31 1.53
C GLU A 5 17.97 2.19 2.45
N VAL A 6 17.03 1.57 3.17
CA VAL A 6 16.27 2.24 4.22
C VAL A 6 17.17 2.36 5.43
N ASN A 7 17.61 3.58 5.71
CA ASN A 7 18.33 3.90 6.92
C ASN A 7 17.39 4.51 7.96
N LYS A 8 17.87 4.65 9.19
CA LYS A 8 17.09 5.15 10.33
C LYS A 8 16.56 6.59 10.17
N ASN A 9 17.01 7.31 9.15
CA ASN A 9 16.62 8.69 8.85
C ASN A 9 15.69 8.78 7.62
N ASP A 10 15.12 7.67 7.15
CA ASP A 10 14.15 7.67 6.05
C ASP A 10 12.80 8.25 6.55
N ILE A 11 12.67 9.57 6.39
CA ILE A 11 11.48 10.33 6.80
C ILE A 11 10.20 9.84 6.10
N LEU A 12 10.30 9.27 4.90
CA LEU A 12 9.15 8.74 4.19
C LEU A 12 8.73 7.39 4.75
N LYS A 13 9.68 6.56 5.18
CA LYS A 13 9.34 5.34 5.92
C LYS A 13 8.61 5.70 7.22
N SER A 14 9.13 6.66 7.99
CA SER A 14 8.45 7.14 9.20
C SER A 14 7.07 7.75 8.93
N TRP A 15 6.90 8.50 7.84
CA TRP A 15 5.61 9.04 7.44
C TRP A 15 4.63 7.95 7.00
N TYR A 16 5.10 6.93 6.26
CA TYR A 16 4.28 5.78 5.88
C TYR A 16 3.81 4.98 7.10
N ASP A 17 4.70 4.69 8.04
CA ASP A 17 4.36 3.94 9.25
C ASP A 17 3.37 4.76 10.11
N ALA A 18 3.56 6.08 10.22
CA ALA A 18 2.61 6.96 10.89
C ALA A 18 1.26 7.05 10.17
N MET A 19 1.25 7.03 8.84
CA MET A 19 0.02 7.00 8.06
C MET A 19 -0.73 5.68 8.22
N ASP A 20 -0.04 4.55 8.32
CA ASP A 20 -0.67 3.25 8.60
C ASP A 20 -1.35 3.26 9.99
N GLU A 21 -0.66 3.78 11.01
CA GLU A 21 -1.22 3.97 12.36
C GLU A 21 -2.41 4.94 12.38
N ILE A 22 -2.31 6.09 11.69
CA ILE A 22 -3.39 7.09 11.61
C ILE A 22 -4.57 6.56 10.80
N TYR A 23 -4.33 5.85 9.70
CA TYR A 23 -5.36 5.28 8.85
C TYR A 23 -6.22 4.27 9.63
N LEU A 24 -5.59 3.45 10.49
CA LEU A 24 -6.31 2.56 11.40
C LEU A 24 -7.17 3.30 12.44
N CYS A 25 -6.77 4.51 12.86
CA CYS A 25 -7.46 5.27 13.90
C CYS A 25 -8.49 6.30 13.38
N TYR A 26 -8.35 6.82 12.16
CA TYR A 26 -9.08 8.01 11.68
C TYR A 26 -9.69 7.86 10.27
N MET A 27 -10.20 6.68 9.91
CA MET A 27 -10.92 6.53 8.65
C MET A 27 -12.18 7.42 8.59
N THR A 28 -12.23 8.32 7.61
CA THR A 28 -13.45 9.07 7.28
C THR A 28 -14.48 8.17 6.62
N GLU A 29 -15.74 8.62 6.51
CA GLU A 29 -16.77 7.89 5.76
C GLU A 29 -16.41 7.73 4.27
N GLN A 30 -15.68 8.70 3.71
CA GLN A 30 -15.17 8.60 2.35
C GLN A 30 -14.08 7.54 2.24
N ASP A 31 -13.17 7.43 3.21
CA ASP A 31 -12.14 6.38 3.21
C ASP A 31 -12.79 4.99 3.30
N LYS A 32 -13.75 4.81 4.22
CA LYS A 32 -14.54 3.58 4.34
C LYS A 32 -15.26 3.20 3.04
N PHE A 33 -15.74 4.19 2.28
CA PHE A 33 -16.40 3.93 0.99
C PHE A 33 -15.44 3.35 -0.06
N HIS A 34 -14.17 3.79 -0.05
CA HIS A 34 -13.13 3.35 -0.96
C HIS A 34 -12.32 2.15 -0.45
N ASN A 35 -12.58 1.68 0.78
CA ASN A 35 -11.96 0.47 1.30
C ASN A 35 -12.19 -0.72 0.38
N LEU A 36 -11.18 -1.59 0.33
CA LEU A 36 -11.25 -2.84 -0.40
C LEU A 36 -12.39 -3.70 0.15
N LYS A 37 -13.44 -3.92 -0.65
CA LYS A 37 -14.65 -4.67 -0.26
C LYS A 37 -14.44 -6.19 -0.38
N PHE A 38 -13.21 -6.67 -0.21
CA PHE A 38 -12.84 -8.07 -0.45
C PHE A 38 -13.67 -9.03 0.40
N ASP A 39 -13.85 -8.75 1.70
CA ASP A 39 -14.62 -9.61 2.59
C ASP A 39 -16.08 -9.78 2.14
N ASN A 40 -16.71 -8.69 1.69
CA ASN A 40 -18.07 -8.74 1.15
C ASN A 40 -18.15 -9.60 -0.12
N PHE A 41 -17.16 -9.49 -1.01
CA PHE A 41 -17.11 -10.32 -2.21
C PHE A 41 -16.83 -11.79 -1.87
N ARG A 42 -15.89 -12.05 -0.95
CA ARG A 42 -15.55 -13.38 -0.43
C ARG A 42 -16.79 -14.07 0.15
N GLU A 43 -17.53 -13.39 1.03
CA GLU A 43 -18.75 -13.94 1.62
C GLU A 43 -19.81 -14.26 0.54
N ASN A 44 -20.05 -13.33 -0.38
CA ASN A 44 -21.03 -13.51 -1.45
C ASN A 44 -20.67 -14.70 -2.36
N ILE A 45 -19.39 -14.89 -2.69
CA ILE A 45 -18.93 -16.04 -3.49
C ILE A 45 -19.15 -17.34 -2.69
N LEU A 46 -18.65 -17.41 -1.46
CA LEU A 46 -18.68 -18.63 -0.66
C LEU A 46 -20.09 -19.04 -0.25
N LYS A 47 -21.01 -18.09 -0.08
CA LYS A 47 -22.42 -18.38 0.24
C LYS A 47 -23.14 -19.06 -0.91
N ASN A 48 -22.79 -18.74 -2.16
CA ASN A 48 -23.45 -19.25 -3.36
C ASN A 48 -22.80 -20.53 -3.94
N LEU A 49 -21.71 -21.01 -3.35
CA LEU A 49 -21.04 -22.23 -3.80
C LEU A 49 -21.58 -23.50 -3.12
N PRO A 50 -21.67 -24.63 -3.83
CA PRO A 50 -21.88 -25.94 -3.22
C PRO A 50 -20.79 -26.26 -2.19
N LYS A 51 -21.13 -26.92 -1.08
CA LYS A 51 -20.19 -27.23 0.02
C LYS A 51 -18.88 -27.85 -0.45
N GLN A 52 -18.94 -28.77 -1.41
CA GLN A 52 -17.77 -29.47 -1.96
C GLN A 52 -16.75 -28.54 -2.64
N ASN A 53 -17.17 -27.37 -3.13
CA ASN A 53 -16.30 -26.42 -3.82
C ASN A 53 -15.82 -25.27 -2.91
N LYS A 54 -16.38 -25.14 -1.69
CA LYS A 54 -16.07 -24.01 -0.81
C LYS A 54 -14.62 -24.00 -0.38
N GLU A 55 -14.09 -25.14 0.07
CA GLU A 55 -12.71 -25.22 0.55
C GLU A 55 -11.69 -24.83 -0.53
N TYR A 56 -11.91 -25.28 -1.77
CA TYR A 56 -11.07 -24.90 -2.89
C TYR A 56 -11.17 -23.40 -3.19
N ALA A 57 -12.40 -22.86 -3.25
CA ALA A 57 -12.63 -21.45 -3.51
C ALA A 57 -12.05 -20.55 -2.42
N GLU A 58 -12.15 -20.93 -1.14
CA GLU A 58 -11.52 -20.22 -0.02
C GLU A 58 -10.01 -20.10 -0.23
N LYS A 59 -9.33 -21.22 -0.50
CA LYS A 59 -7.88 -21.23 -0.76
C LYS A 59 -7.50 -20.34 -1.95
N GLN A 60 -8.29 -20.33 -3.02
CA GLN A 60 -8.01 -19.47 -4.17
C GLN A 60 -8.23 -17.99 -3.86
N LEU A 61 -9.29 -17.65 -3.11
CA LEU A 61 -9.55 -16.28 -2.68
C LEU A 61 -8.42 -15.76 -1.78
N ASP A 62 -7.93 -16.59 -0.86
CA ASP A 62 -6.81 -16.23 0.01
C ASP A 62 -5.52 -15.99 -0.82
N LEU A 63 -5.22 -16.84 -1.80
CA LEU A 63 -4.08 -16.64 -2.71
C LEU A 63 -4.21 -15.34 -3.54
N ILE A 64 -5.40 -15.04 -4.04
CA ILE A 64 -5.67 -13.81 -4.81
C ILE A 64 -5.45 -12.59 -3.91
N TYR A 65 -5.97 -12.63 -2.68
CA TYR A 65 -5.80 -11.54 -1.73
C TYR A 65 -4.33 -11.31 -1.40
N ASP A 66 -3.61 -12.38 -1.06
CA ASP A 66 -2.18 -12.31 -0.73
C ASP A 66 -1.34 -11.76 -1.88
N ASP A 67 -1.59 -12.21 -3.11
CA ASP A 67 -0.89 -11.71 -4.30
C ASP A 67 -1.22 -10.25 -4.58
N PHE A 68 -2.50 -9.87 -4.47
CA PHE A 68 -2.94 -8.48 -4.64
C PHE A 68 -2.33 -7.53 -3.61
N MET A 69 -2.26 -7.94 -2.33
CA MET A 69 -1.64 -7.15 -1.27
C MET A 69 -0.14 -6.99 -1.51
N LYS A 70 0.57 -8.07 -1.88
CA LYS A 70 2.00 -8.02 -2.23
C LYS A 70 2.27 -7.12 -3.43
N TYR A 71 1.42 -7.20 -4.45
CA TYR A 71 1.50 -6.32 -5.62
C TYR A 71 1.32 -4.85 -5.24
N THR A 72 0.31 -4.54 -4.42
CA THR A 72 0.03 -3.18 -3.95
C THR A 72 1.17 -2.62 -3.11
N GLU A 73 1.72 -3.43 -2.20
CA GLU A 73 2.92 -3.07 -1.42
C GLU A 73 4.11 -2.76 -2.34
N TYR A 74 4.41 -3.65 -3.30
CA TYR A 74 5.51 -3.46 -4.25
C TYR A 74 5.34 -2.17 -5.07
N MET A 75 4.14 -1.92 -5.63
CA MET A 75 3.89 -0.73 -6.44
C MET A 75 4.02 0.56 -5.63
N THR A 76 3.49 0.56 -4.40
CA THR A 76 3.56 1.68 -3.46
C THR A 76 5.01 1.98 -3.10
N GLU A 77 5.77 0.95 -2.73
CA GLU A 77 7.18 1.08 -2.37
C GLU A 77 8.04 1.51 -3.57
N LYS A 78 7.80 0.92 -4.75
CA LYS A 78 8.61 1.19 -5.94
C LYS A 78 8.38 2.59 -6.49
N TYR A 79 7.12 2.95 -6.73
CA TYR A 79 6.80 4.15 -7.51
C TYR A 79 6.40 5.33 -6.64
N TYR A 80 5.59 5.11 -5.60
CA TYR A 80 5.15 6.23 -4.76
C TYR A 80 6.28 6.68 -3.85
N ARG A 81 6.87 5.75 -3.09
CA ARG A 81 7.93 6.11 -2.14
C ARG A 81 9.21 6.59 -2.83
N ASN A 82 9.80 5.77 -3.71
CA ASN A 82 11.05 6.19 -4.37
C ASN A 82 10.83 7.36 -5.33
N GLY A 83 9.70 7.41 -6.04
CA GLY A 83 9.38 8.54 -6.92
C GLY A 83 9.22 9.85 -6.15
N PHE A 84 8.64 9.81 -4.95
CA PHE A 84 8.59 10.97 -4.06
C PHE A 84 9.99 11.39 -3.59
N VAL A 85 10.85 10.45 -3.17
CA VAL A 85 12.26 10.76 -2.82
C VAL A 85 12.96 11.44 -3.99
N ASP A 86 12.80 10.93 -5.21
CA ASP A 86 13.41 11.48 -6.41
C ASP A 86 12.95 12.91 -6.69
N GLY A 87 11.64 13.16 -6.56
CA GLY A 87 11.10 14.52 -6.63
C GLY A 87 11.72 15.46 -5.60
N GLY A 88 11.85 15.02 -4.35
CA GLY A 88 12.50 15.79 -3.28
C GLY A 88 13.98 16.08 -3.57
N GLN A 89 14.72 15.10 -4.09
CA GLN A 89 16.13 15.26 -4.46
C GLN A 89 16.31 16.22 -5.64
N LEU A 90 15.43 16.17 -6.64
CA LEU A 90 15.42 17.12 -7.76
C LEU A 90 15.20 18.56 -7.28
N ILE A 91 14.21 18.79 -6.42
CA ILE A 91 13.93 20.11 -5.83
C ILE A 91 15.13 20.62 -5.02
N LYS A 92 15.71 19.76 -4.17
CA LYS A 92 16.91 20.11 -3.39
C LYS A 92 18.07 20.51 -4.29
N GLY A 93 18.34 19.76 -5.35
CA GLY A 93 19.37 20.10 -6.34
C GLY A 93 19.15 21.47 -6.99
N CYS A 94 17.90 21.82 -7.31
CA CYS A 94 17.55 23.15 -7.81
C CYS A 94 17.79 24.25 -6.78
N CYS A 95 17.43 24.03 -5.50
CA CYS A 95 17.66 25.00 -4.43
C CYS A 95 19.14 25.19 -4.07
N ASP A 96 19.94 24.14 -4.18
CA ASP A 96 21.39 24.20 -3.92
C ASP A 96 22.14 24.87 -5.08
N SER A 97 21.69 24.69 -6.33
CA SER A 97 22.26 25.35 -7.52
C SER A 97 21.82 26.81 -7.72
N SER A 98 20.76 27.25 -7.03
CA SER A 98 20.25 28.63 -7.08
C SER A 98 20.78 29.53 -5.96
N ARG A 99 21.64 29.02 -5.05
CA ARG A 99 22.34 29.84 -4.06
C ARG A 99 23.63 30.42 -4.67
N PRO A 100 23.75 31.75 -4.87
CA PRO A 100 25.04 32.37 -5.09
C PRO A 100 25.84 32.31 -3.78
N PHE A 101 27.12 31.96 -3.87
CA PHE A 101 28.06 32.02 -2.75
C PHE A 101 28.15 33.45 -2.18
#